data_AF-A0A9E8EK35-F1
#
_entry.id   AF-A0A9E8EK35-F1
#
_cell.length_a   1.000
_cell.length_b   1.000
_cell.length_c   1.000
_cell.angle_alpha   90.00
_cell.angle_beta   90.00
_cell.angle_gamma   90.00
#
_symmetry.space_group_name_H-M   'P 1'
#
loop_
_entity.id
_entity.type
_entity.pdbx_description
1 polymer ?
#
loop_
_entity_poly.entity_id
_entity_poly.type
_entity_poly.pdbx_seq_one_letter_code
_entity_poly.pdbx_strand_id
1 'polypeptide(L)'
;MSQNRDKPLTMYEWNETNKKKLYVANKHHKKLLQVLIRSEPYTIESKTFAQIKIIPYAVDNAKVYNDKSNDPKIIQIYQGIELTYHGQGKDGKTPKIHLKIISQSNTRYRTLVDCSLLLDNALPRFVPIFSYLPGYEYDKPLIKKISKKAHLFKVNSDDPIRFDFYLSGKDIDHHAYFLSMYSLNMFSNLDYLIAKKNFPLEPSPIIQPIAGFTMNNYILWVRCSNSTHIGKPFIQFYNNKNYYHKFMNRVTAGIDKNGRAFWSTMYDDEREIKTYLANQK
;
A
#
# COMPACT_ATOMS: atom_id res chain seq x y z
N MET A 1 -21.47 -14.84 -3.42
CA MET A 1 -20.74 -16.11 -3.59
C MET A 1 -20.97 -16.97 -2.35
N SER A 2 -21.55 -18.16 -2.53
CA SER A 2 -21.59 -19.20 -1.49
C SER A 2 -20.22 -19.90 -1.48
N GLN A 3 -19.33 -19.50 -0.58
CA GLN A 3 -18.10 -20.25 -0.32
C GLN A 3 -18.40 -21.32 0.73
N ASN A 4 -18.05 -22.58 0.42
CA ASN A 4 -18.08 -23.69 1.36
C ASN A 4 -17.39 -23.27 2.67
N ARG A 5 -18.15 -23.31 3.78
CA ARG A 5 -17.69 -22.84 5.11
C ARG A 5 -16.63 -23.76 5.75
N ASP A 6 -16.34 -24.91 5.13
CA ASP A 6 -15.52 -25.97 5.72
C ASP A 6 -14.09 -26.08 5.17
N LYS A 7 -13.64 -25.12 4.33
CA LYS A 7 -12.24 -25.08 3.88
C LYS A 7 -11.49 -23.94 4.55
N PRO A 8 -10.23 -24.15 5.00
CA PRO A 8 -9.40 -23.08 5.52
C PRO A 8 -9.29 -21.97 4.47
N LEU A 9 -9.63 -20.75 4.88
CA LEU A 9 -9.52 -19.56 4.06
C LEU A 9 -8.07 -19.06 4.11
N THR A 10 -7.37 -19.12 2.98
CA THR A 10 -6.05 -18.51 2.85
C THR A 10 -6.19 -16.99 2.83
N MET A 11 -5.68 -16.33 3.88
CA MET A 11 -5.75 -14.87 3.99
C MET A 11 -4.57 -14.16 3.30
N TYR A 12 -3.39 -14.81 3.29
CA TYR A 12 -2.17 -14.31 2.66
C TYR A 12 -1.61 -15.35 1.70
N GLU A 13 -1.14 -14.90 0.55
CA GLU A 13 -0.34 -15.68 -0.38
C GLU A 13 0.94 -14.91 -0.70
N TRP A 14 2.08 -15.57 -0.88
CA TRP A 14 3.27 -14.86 -1.36
C TRP A 14 4.04 -15.69 -2.37
N ASN A 15 4.66 -14.98 -3.32
CA ASN A 15 5.52 -15.57 -4.32
C ASN A 15 6.98 -15.27 -4.00
N GLU A 16 7.71 -16.32 -3.64
CA GLU A 16 9.14 -16.23 -3.28
C GLU A 16 10.04 -15.95 -4.47
N THR A 17 9.56 -16.18 -5.70
CA THR A 17 10.33 -15.91 -6.92
C THR A 17 10.67 -14.43 -6.99
N ASN A 18 11.95 -14.08 -6.88
CA ASN A 18 12.35 -12.69 -6.99
C ASN A 18 12.19 -12.18 -8.44
N LYS A 19 11.39 -11.13 -8.64
CA LYS A 19 11.28 -10.42 -9.92
C LYS A 19 11.29 -8.92 -9.70
N LYS A 20 11.89 -8.18 -10.64
CA LYS A 20 12.06 -6.71 -10.53
C LYS A 20 10.79 -5.90 -10.82
N LYS A 21 9.71 -6.57 -11.24
CA LYS A 21 8.50 -5.91 -11.76
C LYS A 21 7.24 -6.70 -11.41
N LEU A 22 6.20 -5.95 -11.03
CA LEU A 22 4.82 -6.43 -10.95
C LEU A 22 3.97 -5.73 -12.02
N TYR A 23 3.14 -6.51 -12.73
CA TYR A 23 1.99 -5.99 -13.46
C TYR A 23 0.72 -6.31 -12.69
N VAL A 24 -0.13 -5.31 -12.53
CA VAL A 24 -1.53 -5.52 -12.16
C VAL A 24 -2.36 -5.52 -13.42
N ALA A 25 -3.17 -6.55 -13.57
CA ALA A 25 -4.05 -6.74 -14.72
C ALA A 25 -5.50 -6.92 -14.27
N ASN A 26 -6.42 -6.58 -15.17
CA ASN A 26 -7.83 -6.87 -14.94
C ASN A 26 -8.20 -8.33 -15.24
N LYS A 27 -9.47 -8.68 -15.04
CA LYS A 27 -10.00 -10.03 -15.32
C LYS A 27 -9.73 -10.52 -16.74
N HIS A 28 -9.67 -9.59 -17.71
CA HIS A 28 -9.33 -9.86 -19.11
C HIS A 28 -7.82 -9.88 -19.42
N HIS A 29 -6.93 -9.78 -18.44
CA HIS A 29 -5.46 -9.69 -18.57
C HIS A 29 -4.94 -8.37 -19.14
N LYS A 30 -5.77 -7.33 -19.31
CA LYS A 30 -5.33 -6.00 -19.70
C LYS A 30 -4.47 -5.40 -18.60
N LYS A 31 -3.30 -4.86 -18.96
CA LYS A 31 -2.43 -4.14 -18.02
C LYS A 31 -3.11 -2.88 -17.53
N LEU A 32 -3.18 -2.73 -16.21
CA LEU A 32 -3.71 -1.53 -15.56
C LEU A 32 -2.58 -0.69 -14.96
N LEU A 33 -1.65 -1.36 -14.29
CA LEU A 33 -0.57 -0.73 -13.55
C LEU A 33 0.71 -1.58 -13.65
N GLN A 34 1.86 -0.92 -13.69
CA GLN A 34 3.15 -1.56 -13.50
C GLN A 34 3.86 -0.94 -12.29
N VAL A 35 4.39 -1.79 -11.41
CA VAL A 35 5.19 -1.37 -10.26
C VAL A 35 6.59 -1.98 -10.38
N LEU A 36 7.63 -1.17 -10.13
CA LEU A 36 9.00 -1.63 -9.98
C LEU A 36 9.56 -1.12 -8.66
N ILE A 37 10.38 -1.94 -8.01
CA ILE A 37 11.08 -1.59 -6.79
C ILE A 37 12.58 -1.70 -7.05
N ARG A 38 13.34 -0.72 -6.57
CA ARG A 38 14.80 -0.71 -6.56
C ARG A 38 15.29 -0.43 -5.15
N SER A 39 16.42 -1.03 -4.80
CA SER A 39 17.17 -0.65 -3.60
C SER A 39 18.12 0.49 -3.96
N GLU A 40 17.98 1.64 -3.32
CA GLU A 40 18.89 2.77 -3.43
C GLU A 40 19.81 2.79 -2.20
N PRO A 41 21.14 2.74 -2.38
CA PRO A 41 22.06 2.81 -1.27
C PRO A 41 22.07 4.21 -0.67
N TYR A 42 22.05 4.26 0.66
CA TYR A 42 22.28 5.48 1.41
C TYR A 42 23.78 5.70 1.59
N THR A 43 24.24 6.93 1.40
CA THR A 43 25.69 7.23 1.38
C THR A 43 26.29 7.38 2.78
N ILE A 44 25.48 7.76 3.78
CA ILE A 44 25.97 8.11 5.13
C ILE A 44 25.94 6.90 6.08
N GLU A 45 25.02 5.96 5.88
CA GLU A 45 24.93 4.72 6.66
C GLU A 45 24.81 3.54 5.67
N SER A 46 25.27 2.35 6.04
CA SER A 46 25.13 1.11 5.27
C SER A 46 23.67 0.60 5.21
N LYS A 47 22.74 1.50 4.89
CA LYS A 47 21.31 1.27 4.74
C LYS A 47 20.91 1.35 3.28
N THR A 48 19.83 0.66 2.94
CA THR A 48 19.23 0.77 1.62
C THR A 48 17.77 1.18 1.75
N PHE A 49 17.34 2.07 0.86
CA PHE A 49 15.97 2.56 0.84
C PHE A 49 15.27 2.17 -0.46
N ALA A 50 13.96 1.97 -0.41
CA ALA A 50 13.19 1.62 -1.59
C ALA A 50 12.97 2.86 -2.47
N GLN A 51 13.18 2.69 -3.76
CA GLN A 51 12.58 3.54 -4.79
C GLN A 51 11.51 2.73 -5.52
N ILE A 52 10.26 3.19 -5.43
CA ILE A 52 9.11 2.55 -6.08
C ILE A 52 8.72 3.38 -7.30
N LYS A 53 8.81 2.77 -8.47
CA LYS A 53 8.30 3.36 -9.72
C LYS A 53 6.93 2.79 -10.05
N ILE A 54 5.95 3.66 -10.21
CA ILE A 54 4.56 3.36 -10.48
C ILE A 54 4.22 3.93 -11.86
N ILE A 55 3.87 3.04 -12.80
CA ILE A 55 3.60 3.38 -14.19
C ILE A 55 2.16 2.97 -14.52
N PRO A 56 1.22 3.92 -14.50
CA PRO A 56 -0.15 3.65 -14.91
C PRO A 56 -0.30 3.58 -16.43
N TYR A 57 -1.22 2.74 -16.92
CA TYR A 57 -1.49 2.63 -18.36
C TYR A 57 -2.66 3.49 -18.84
N ALA A 58 -3.63 3.77 -17.97
CA ALA A 58 -4.86 4.48 -18.35
C ALA A 58 -5.34 5.49 -17.29
N VAL A 59 -4.48 5.88 -16.35
CA VAL A 59 -4.81 6.86 -15.31
C VAL A 59 -4.52 8.27 -15.82
N ASP A 60 -5.51 9.15 -15.73
CA ASP A 60 -5.38 10.57 -16.11
C ASP A 60 -5.24 11.51 -14.90
N ASN A 61 -5.43 11.01 -13.67
CA ASN A 61 -5.38 11.82 -12.46
C ASN A 61 -4.82 11.06 -11.24
N ALA A 62 -4.11 11.79 -10.37
CA ALA A 62 -3.81 11.39 -9.01
C ALA A 62 -4.58 12.27 -8.01
N LYS A 63 -5.15 11.64 -6.97
CA LYS A 63 -5.65 12.31 -5.79
C LYS A 63 -4.58 12.29 -4.71
N VAL A 64 -4.19 13.46 -4.21
CA VAL A 64 -3.16 13.59 -3.19
C VAL A 64 -3.77 14.19 -1.94
N TYR A 65 -3.68 13.46 -0.83
CA TYR A 65 -4.11 13.90 0.50
C TYR A 65 -2.87 14.29 1.31
N ASN A 66 -2.72 15.57 1.65
CA ASN A 66 -1.57 16.11 2.37
C ASN A 66 -1.90 16.59 3.80
N ASP A 67 -3.04 16.16 4.34
CA ASP A 67 -3.60 16.60 5.62
C ASP A 67 -3.91 18.12 5.65
N LYS A 68 -4.37 18.65 4.53
CA LYS A 68 -4.71 20.07 4.36
C LYS A 68 -6.22 20.30 4.21
N SER A 69 -6.66 21.52 4.53
CA SER A 69 -8.06 21.93 4.40
C SER A 69 -8.59 21.84 2.96
N ASN A 70 -7.72 21.89 1.94
CA ASN A 70 -8.06 21.78 0.53
C ASN A 70 -7.88 20.37 -0.07
N ASP A 71 -7.70 19.34 0.76
CA ASP A 71 -7.61 17.97 0.28
C ASP A 71 -8.95 17.41 -0.24
N PRO A 72 -8.94 16.53 -1.26
CA PRO A 72 -7.76 16.10 -2.00
C PRO A 72 -7.33 17.11 -3.07
N LYS A 73 -6.01 17.26 -3.26
CA LYS A 73 -5.47 17.92 -4.45
C LYS A 73 -5.53 16.95 -5.64
N ILE A 74 -6.20 17.35 -6.70
CA ILE A 74 -6.26 16.59 -7.96
C ILE A 74 -5.09 17.03 -8.85
N ILE A 75 -4.31 16.06 -9.32
CA ILE A 75 -3.14 16.27 -10.17
C ILE A 75 -3.34 15.49 -11.46
N GLN A 76 -3.35 16.18 -12.59
CA GLN A 76 -3.42 15.54 -13.90
C GLN A 76 -2.14 14.74 -14.20
N ILE A 77 -2.33 13.53 -14.70
CA ILE A 77 -1.30 12.61 -15.17
C ILE A 77 -1.52 12.39 -16.66
N TYR A 78 -0.50 12.66 -17.46
CA TYR A 78 -0.48 12.37 -18.88
C TYR A 78 0.13 10.99 -19.15
N GLN A 79 -0.18 10.42 -20.31
CA GLN A 79 0.43 9.16 -20.75
C GLN A 79 1.96 9.29 -20.82
N GLY A 80 2.67 8.23 -20.41
CA GLY A 80 4.13 8.19 -20.41
C GLY A 80 4.80 8.81 -19.16
N ILE A 81 4.02 9.26 -18.19
CA ILE A 81 4.54 9.80 -16.92
C ILE A 81 4.86 8.67 -15.93
N GLU A 82 6.00 8.79 -15.25
CA GLU A 82 6.41 7.90 -14.16
C GLU A 82 6.10 8.56 -12.81
N LEU A 83 5.35 7.90 -11.94
CA LEU A 83 5.25 8.28 -10.53
C LEU A 83 6.36 7.57 -9.77
N THR A 84 7.09 8.28 -8.93
CA THR A 84 8.16 7.68 -8.12
C THR A 84 7.98 8.03 -6.65
N TYR A 85 7.92 7.00 -5.82
CA TYR A 85 8.04 7.10 -4.38
C TYR A 85 9.51 6.86 -4.02
N HIS A 86 10.15 7.84 -3.40
CA HIS A 86 11.50 7.69 -2.84
C HIS A 86 11.40 7.50 -1.34
N GLY A 87 12.10 6.50 -0.82
CA GLY A 87 12.56 6.50 0.56
C GLY A 87 13.56 7.63 0.81
N GLN A 88 14.44 7.47 1.80
CA GLN A 88 15.48 8.46 2.04
C GLN A 88 16.48 8.44 0.89
N GLY A 89 16.67 9.59 0.25
CA GLY A 89 17.62 9.72 -0.85
C GLY A 89 19.06 9.85 -0.34
N LYS A 90 20.02 9.87 -1.29
CA LYS A 90 21.42 10.25 -0.98
C LYS A 90 21.47 11.62 -0.28
N ASP A 91 22.45 11.77 0.61
CA ASP A 91 22.78 13.04 1.28
C ASP A 91 21.65 13.57 2.19
N GLY A 92 20.93 12.66 2.87
CA GLY A 92 19.92 13.05 3.87
C GLY A 92 18.62 13.61 3.31
N LYS A 93 18.36 13.49 2.00
CA LYS A 93 17.12 13.99 1.38
C LYS A 93 15.90 13.28 1.96
N THR A 94 14.92 14.07 2.37
CA THR A 94 13.65 13.58 2.92
C THR A 94 12.91 12.68 1.90
N PRO A 95 12.26 11.60 2.37
CA PRO A 95 11.44 10.77 1.51
C PRO A 95 10.31 11.58 0.89
N LYS A 96 10.07 11.37 -0.40
CA LYS A 96 9.07 12.13 -1.15
C LYS A 96 8.42 11.30 -2.24
N ILE A 97 7.19 11.67 -2.58
CA ILE A 97 6.50 11.15 -3.75
C ILE A 97 6.54 12.23 -4.81
N HIS A 98 7.09 11.92 -5.98
CA HIS A 98 7.10 12.85 -7.10
C HIS A 98 6.53 12.24 -8.36
N LEU A 99 6.16 13.12 -9.27
CA LEU A 99 5.80 12.83 -10.63
C LEU A 99 6.98 13.23 -11.51
N LYS A 100 7.49 12.27 -12.28
CA LYS A 100 8.57 12.45 -13.25
C LYS A 100 7.96 12.50 -14.65
N ILE A 101 8.02 13.68 -15.25
CA ILE A 101 7.63 13.92 -16.64
C ILE A 101 8.88 13.82 -17.50
N ILE A 102 8.87 12.89 -18.45
CA ILE A 102 9.96 12.74 -19.43
C ILE A 102 9.43 13.31 -20.74
N SER A 103 9.98 14.45 -21.18
CA SER A 103 9.81 14.94 -22.56
C SER A 103 11.06 14.63 -23.38
N GLN A 104 10.98 14.78 -24.70
CA GLN A 104 12.11 14.50 -25.61
C GLN A 104 13.37 15.32 -25.29
N SER A 105 13.21 16.49 -24.65
CA SER A 105 14.30 17.43 -24.37
C SER A 105 14.54 17.71 -22.88
N ASN A 106 13.68 17.25 -21.96
CA ASN A 106 13.87 17.53 -20.54
C ASN A 106 13.19 16.51 -19.62
N THR A 107 13.76 16.29 -18.45
CA THR A 107 13.11 15.58 -17.34
C THR A 107 12.67 16.59 -16.29
N ARG A 108 11.35 16.72 -16.08
CA ARG A 108 10.80 17.59 -15.02
C ARG A 108 10.25 16.76 -13.88
N TYR A 109 10.55 17.19 -12.65
CA TYR A 109 10.04 16.58 -11.43
C TYR A 109 9.00 17.51 -10.79
N ARG A 110 7.87 16.95 -10.38
CA ARG A 110 6.85 17.64 -9.58
C ARG A 110 6.62 16.85 -8.29
N THR A 111 7.00 17.40 -7.15
CA THR A 111 6.69 16.79 -5.85
C THR A 111 5.18 16.78 -5.62
N LEU A 112 4.65 15.61 -5.27
CA LEU A 112 3.25 15.38 -4.89
C LEU A 112 3.10 15.39 -3.37
N VAL A 113 4.01 14.70 -2.67
CA VAL A 113 4.10 14.60 -1.21
C VAL A 113 5.56 14.84 -0.81
N ASP A 114 5.81 15.84 0.03
CA ASP A 114 7.17 16.33 0.32
C ASP A 114 7.82 15.68 1.55
N CYS A 115 7.01 15.01 2.36
CA CYS A 115 7.46 14.17 3.46
C CYS A 115 6.62 12.90 3.45
N SER A 116 7.17 11.82 2.91
CA SER A 116 6.55 10.51 2.92
C SER A 116 7.24 9.59 3.92
N LEU A 117 6.69 8.40 4.15
CA LEU A 117 7.27 7.41 5.05
C LEU A 117 8.64 6.94 4.54
N LEU A 118 9.58 6.75 5.47
CA LEU A 118 10.86 6.09 5.22
C LEU A 118 10.64 4.63 4.80
N LEU A 119 11.31 4.20 3.74
CA LEU A 119 11.19 2.85 3.17
C LEU A 119 12.51 2.08 3.28
N ASP A 120 12.99 1.86 4.50
CA ASP A 120 14.21 1.09 4.79
C ASP A 120 14.03 -0.41 4.41
N ASN A 121 15.08 -1.13 4.04
CA ASN A 121 15.02 -2.58 3.85
C ASN A 121 14.76 -3.36 5.14
N ALA A 122 14.99 -2.76 6.31
CA ALA A 122 14.69 -3.34 7.63
C ALA A 122 13.30 -2.96 8.17
N LEU A 123 12.32 -2.65 7.29
CA LEU A 123 10.95 -2.34 7.70
C LEU A 123 10.33 -3.50 8.53
N PRO A 124 9.99 -3.28 9.81
CA PRO A 124 9.51 -4.34 10.70
C PRO A 124 8.01 -4.62 10.57
N ARG A 125 7.31 -3.87 9.72
CA ARG A 125 5.85 -3.87 9.58
C ARG A 125 5.48 -3.65 8.11
N PHE A 126 4.23 -3.96 7.77
CA PHE A 126 3.70 -3.63 6.44
C PHE A 126 3.34 -2.14 6.43
N VAL A 127 3.93 -1.40 5.51
CA VAL A 127 3.74 0.05 5.42
C VAL A 127 2.94 0.45 4.18
N PRO A 128 1.96 1.36 4.32
CA PRO A 128 1.09 1.72 3.21
C PRO A 128 1.79 2.67 2.23
N ILE A 129 1.64 2.41 0.93
CA ILE A 129 2.28 3.19 -0.13
C ILE A 129 1.25 4.03 -0.90
N PHE A 130 0.28 3.38 -1.57
CA PHE A 130 -0.73 4.06 -2.38
C PHE A 130 -1.94 3.15 -2.63
N SER A 131 -3.03 3.73 -3.12
CA SER A 131 -4.19 2.98 -3.63
C SER A 131 -4.38 3.23 -5.12
N TYR A 132 -4.87 2.23 -5.83
CA TYR A 132 -5.28 2.34 -7.24
C TYR A 132 -6.73 1.91 -7.40
N LEU A 133 -7.53 2.80 -7.98
CA LEU A 133 -8.93 2.55 -8.29
C LEU A 133 -9.08 2.54 -9.82
N PRO A 134 -9.18 1.37 -10.47
CA PRO A 134 -9.25 1.27 -11.92
C PRO A 134 -10.57 1.78 -12.51
N GLY A 135 -11.67 1.79 -11.73
CA GLY A 135 -12.99 2.16 -12.25
C GLY A 135 -13.33 1.41 -13.54
N TYR A 136 -13.82 2.11 -14.56
CA TYR A 136 -14.19 1.50 -15.85
C TYR A 136 -13.04 0.79 -16.59
N GLU A 137 -11.77 1.04 -16.25
CA GLU A 137 -10.65 0.35 -16.90
C GLU A 137 -10.59 -1.14 -16.53
N TYR A 138 -11.21 -1.53 -15.43
CA TYR A 138 -11.23 -2.90 -14.96
C TYR A 138 -12.00 -3.82 -15.91
N ASP A 139 -13.06 -3.35 -16.56
CA ASP A 139 -13.86 -4.19 -17.47
C ASP A 139 -13.42 -4.13 -18.93
N LYS A 140 -12.39 -3.34 -19.26
CA LYS A 140 -11.95 -3.22 -20.66
C LYS A 140 -11.23 -4.49 -21.15
N PRO A 141 -11.50 -4.95 -22.38
CA PRO A 141 -10.85 -6.15 -22.93
C PRO A 141 -9.35 -5.97 -23.14
N LEU A 142 -8.64 -7.10 -23.25
CA LEU A 142 -7.21 -7.12 -23.58
C LEU A 142 -6.95 -6.53 -24.96
N ILE A 143 -6.14 -5.48 -25.02
CA ILE A 143 -5.69 -4.91 -26.30
C ILE A 143 -4.35 -5.52 -26.73
N LYS A 144 -3.46 -5.88 -25.78
CA LYS A 144 -2.12 -6.45 -26.05
C LYS A 144 -1.64 -7.39 -24.95
N LYS A 145 -1.12 -8.56 -25.31
CA LYS A 145 -0.56 -9.56 -24.35
C LYS A 145 0.68 -9.04 -23.60
N ILE A 146 0.87 -9.53 -22.38
CA ILE A 146 2.07 -9.29 -21.57
C ILE A 146 3.16 -10.29 -21.98
N SER A 147 4.27 -9.82 -22.54
CA SER A 147 5.36 -10.69 -23.05
C SER A 147 6.62 -10.75 -22.18
N LYS A 148 6.63 -10.10 -21.00
CA LYS A 148 7.86 -9.91 -20.19
C LYS A 148 7.84 -10.74 -18.92
N LYS A 149 9.00 -11.28 -18.53
CA LYS A 149 9.24 -11.94 -17.22
C LYS A 149 8.97 -10.93 -16.09
N ALA A 150 7.84 -11.10 -15.42
CA ALA A 150 7.37 -10.22 -14.35
C ALA A 150 6.44 -11.00 -13.41
N HIS A 151 6.16 -10.44 -12.24
CA HIS A 151 5.02 -10.83 -11.44
C HIS A 151 3.75 -10.36 -12.13
N LEU A 152 2.67 -11.14 -11.99
CA LEU A 152 1.35 -10.80 -12.50
C LEU A 152 0.37 -10.97 -11.35
N PHE A 153 -0.27 -9.87 -10.97
CA PHE A 153 -1.40 -9.89 -10.05
C PHE A 153 -2.68 -9.63 -10.84
N LYS A 154 -3.63 -10.55 -10.72
CA LYS A 154 -4.94 -10.48 -11.36
C LYS A 154 -5.99 -10.81 -10.33
N VAL A 155 -7.07 -10.05 -10.38
CA VAL A 155 -8.28 -10.32 -9.62
C VAL A 155 -9.35 -10.79 -10.60
N ASN A 156 -10.07 -11.84 -10.25
CA ASN A 156 -11.20 -12.36 -11.01
C ASN A 156 -12.51 -11.98 -10.31
N SER A 157 -12.86 -10.69 -10.37
CA SER A 157 -14.12 -10.15 -9.85
C SER A 157 -14.87 -9.45 -10.97
N ASP A 158 -16.19 -9.43 -10.89
CA ASP A 158 -17.06 -8.60 -11.74
C ASP A 158 -17.47 -7.29 -11.03
N ASP A 159 -17.22 -7.19 -9.73
CA ASP A 159 -17.48 -5.99 -8.95
C ASP A 159 -16.38 -4.93 -9.16
N PRO A 160 -16.68 -3.63 -8.97
CA PRO A 160 -15.66 -2.61 -8.97
C PRO A 160 -14.68 -2.84 -7.83
N ILE A 161 -13.38 -2.74 -8.12
CA ILE A 161 -12.33 -3.10 -7.17
C ILE A 161 -11.43 -1.92 -6.80
N ARG A 162 -10.76 -2.05 -5.67
CA ARG A 162 -9.67 -1.19 -5.21
C ARG A 162 -8.45 -2.04 -4.92
N PHE A 163 -7.28 -1.56 -5.33
CA PHE A 163 -5.99 -2.13 -4.97
C PHE A 163 -5.30 -1.22 -3.95
N ASP A 164 -4.92 -1.77 -2.81
CA ASP A 164 -4.08 -1.10 -1.81
C ASP A 164 -2.70 -1.75 -1.80
N PHE A 165 -1.65 -0.93 -1.91
CA PHE A 165 -0.27 -1.40 -1.98
C PHE A 165 0.46 -1.09 -0.69
N TYR A 166 1.15 -2.11 -0.16
CA TYR A 166 1.98 -2.02 1.03
C TYR A 166 3.37 -2.56 0.74
N LEU A 167 4.36 -2.14 1.52
CA LEU A 167 5.74 -2.60 1.43
C LEU A 167 6.17 -3.20 2.77
N SER A 168 7.03 -4.22 2.74
CA SER A 168 7.81 -4.65 3.89
C SER A 168 9.26 -4.87 3.48
N GLY A 169 10.15 -5.00 4.48
CA GLY A 169 11.46 -5.60 4.27
C GLY A 169 11.30 -7.06 3.84
N LYS A 170 12.30 -7.60 3.14
CA LYS A 170 12.31 -9.01 2.75
C LYS A 170 12.35 -9.94 3.96
N ASP A 171 13.09 -9.55 4.99
CA ASP A 171 13.36 -10.37 6.17
C ASP A 171 12.46 -9.98 7.36
N ILE A 172 11.24 -9.53 7.06
CA ILE A 172 10.26 -9.14 8.08
C ILE A 172 9.85 -10.36 8.93
N ASP A 173 9.79 -10.18 10.24
CA ASP A 173 9.19 -11.15 11.15
C ASP A 173 7.66 -11.10 11.02
N HIS A 174 7.11 -11.96 10.17
CA HIS A 174 5.67 -12.09 9.95
C HIS A 174 4.92 -12.47 11.23
N HIS A 175 5.49 -13.33 12.06
CA HIS A 175 4.84 -13.78 13.29
C HIS A 175 4.71 -12.60 14.28
N ALA A 176 5.79 -11.86 14.51
CA ALA A 176 5.77 -10.67 15.36
C ALA A 176 4.90 -9.54 14.77
N TYR A 177 4.72 -9.49 13.46
CA TYR A 177 3.79 -8.56 12.81
C TYR A 177 2.33 -8.97 13.05
N PHE A 178 1.97 -10.24 12.86
CA PHE A 178 0.59 -10.71 13.05
C PHE A 178 0.14 -10.69 14.51
N LEU A 179 1.06 -10.81 15.45
CA LEU A 179 0.79 -10.61 16.89
C LEU A 179 0.76 -9.14 17.31
N SER A 180 0.86 -8.18 16.39
CA SER A 180 0.83 -6.75 16.69
C SER A 180 -0.46 -6.10 16.21
N MET A 181 -0.83 -4.99 16.83
CA MET A 181 -1.97 -4.15 16.42
C MET A 181 -1.80 -3.62 14.99
N TYR A 182 -0.56 -3.49 14.51
CA TYR A 182 -0.29 -3.11 13.11
C TYR A 182 -0.86 -4.08 12.08
N SER A 183 -1.12 -5.34 12.45
CA SER A 183 -1.77 -6.31 11.55
C SER A 183 -3.17 -5.86 11.10
N LEU A 184 -3.85 -5.05 11.94
CA LEU A 184 -5.18 -4.52 11.65
C LEU A 184 -5.21 -3.63 10.39
N ASN A 185 -4.06 -3.07 9.99
CA ASN A 185 -3.98 -2.21 8.81
C ASN A 185 -4.32 -2.94 7.49
N MET A 186 -4.17 -4.27 7.45
CA MET A 186 -4.46 -5.09 6.28
C MET A 186 -5.93 -5.43 6.13
N PHE A 187 -6.76 -5.12 7.12
CA PHE A 187 -8.21 -5.35 7.06
C PHE A 187 -8.98 -4.09 6.68
N SER A 188 -8.32 -2.94 6.66
CA SER A 188 -8.92 -1.64 6.35
C SER A 188 -8.39 -1.08 5.03
N ASN A 189 -9.21 -0.28 4.35
CA ASN A 189 -8.72 0.54 3.23
C ASN A 189 -7.77 1.62 3.74
N LEU A 190 -6.80 2.04 2.92
CA LEU A 190 -5.81 3.09 3.29
C LEU A 190 -6.38 4.48 3.61
N ASP A 191 -7.70 4.65 3.51
CA ASP A 191 -8.39 5.91 3.79
C ASP A 191 -8.23 6.38 5.24
N TYR A 192 -7.87 5.48 6.16
CA TYR A 192 -7.50 5.85 7.53
C TYR A 192 -6.31 6.83 7.59
N LEU A 193 -5.47 6.91 6.54
CA LEU A 193 -4.36 7.85 6.48
C LEU A 193 -4.79 9.31 6.28
N ILE A 194 -6.03 9.55 5.86
CA ILE A 194 -6.58 10.88 5.60
C ILE A 194 -6.94 11.52 6.94
N ALA A 195 -6.19 12.53 7.40
CA ALA A 195 -6.38 13.12 8.73
C ALA A 195 -7.82 13.60 8.99
N LYS A 196 -8.45 14.24 8.00
CA LYS A 196 -9.84 14.73 8.11
C LYS A 196 -10.89 13.64 8.30
N LYS A 197 -10.59 12.41 7.86
CA LYS A 197 -11.54 11.32 7.99
C LYS A 197 -11.65 10.91 9.46
N ASN A 198 -10.54 10.86 10.21
CA ASN A 198 -10.48 10.47 11.64
C ASN A 198 -11.52 9.42 12.08
N PHE A 199 -11.90 8.51 11.18
CA PHE A 199 -12.93 7.52 11.41
C PHE A 199 -12.29 6.31 12.08
N PRO A 200 -13.08 5.47 12.76
CA PRO A 200 -12.67 4.13 13.14
C PRO A 200 -12.05 3.40 11.95
N LEU A 201 -11.22 2.39 12.21
CA LEU A 201 -10.78 1.49 11.17
C LEU A 201 -12.00 0.76 10.60
N GLU A 202 -12.46 1.19 9.42
CA GLU A 202 -13.55 0.53 8.73
C GLU A 202 -13.01 -0.71 8.00
N PRO A 203 -13.44 -1.92 8.41
CA PRO A 203 -13.08 -3.13 7.69
C PRO A 203 -13.66 -3.05 6.29
N SER A 204 -12.85 -3.45 5.32
CA SER A 204 -13.26 -3.44 3.92
C SER A 204 -13.17 -4.87 3.38
N PRO A 205 -14.25 -5.41 2.76
CA PRO A 205 -14.29 -6.79 2.31
C PRO A 205 -13.13 -7.11 1.37
N ILE A 206 -12.27 -8.03 1.80
CA ILE A 206 -11.16 -8.55 1.01
C ILE A 206 -11.72 -9.57 0.03
N ILE A 207 -11.40 -9.43 -1.26
CA ILE A 207 -12.01 -10.27 -2.32
C ILE A 207 -11.16 -11.46 -2.74
N GLN A 208 -9.90 -11.50 -2.32
CA GLN A 208 -8.97 -12.60 -2.54
C GLN A 208 -7.80 -12.51 -1.55
N PRO A 209 -6.97 -13.56 -1.39
CA PRO A 209 -5.82 -13.50 -0.50
C PRO A 209 -4.94 -12.28 -0.78
N ILE A 210 -4.41 -11.68 0.29
CA ILE A 210 -3.44 -10.58 0.19
C ILE A 210 -2.15 -11.15 -0.37
N ALA A 211 -1.72 -10.65 -1.54
CA ALA A 211 -0.62 -11.22 -2.29
C ALA A 211 0.70 -10.48 -2.05
N GLY A 212 1.74 -11.20 -1.63
CA GLY A 212 3.11 -10.73 -1.48
C GLY A 212 3.98 -11.10 -2.69
N PHE A 213 4.80 -10.15 -3.14
CA PHE A 213 5.71 -10.32 -4.26
C PHE A 213 7.14 -9.94 -3.86
N THR A 214 8.06 -10.90 -3.84
CA THR A 214 9.47 -10.63 -3.57
C THR A 214 10.08 -9.82 -4.71
N MET A 215 10.62 -8.65 -4.39
CA MET A 215 11.19 -7.67 -5.32
C MET A 215 12.47 -7.05 -4.75
N ASN A 216 13.61 -7.68 -5.00
CA ASN A 216 14.92 -7.37 -4.40
C ASN A 216 14.91 -7.55 -2.87
N ASN A 217 15.22 -6.50 -2.10
CA ASN A 217 15.29 -6.52 -0.63
C ASN A 217 13.94 -6.22 0.04
N TYR A 218 12.85 -6.28 -0.72
CA TYR A 218 11.51 -5.91 -0.26
C TYR A 218 10.49 -6.94 -0.72
N ILE A 219 9.34 -6.93 -0.03
CA ILE A 219 8.12 -7.59 -0.49
C ILE A 219 7.05 -6.53 -0.75
N LEU A 220 6.51 -6.51 -1.96
CA LEU A 220 5.36 -5.68 -2.31
C LEU A 220 4.08 -6.48 -2.04
N TRP A 221 3.24 -5.97 -1.17
CA TRP A 221 1.96 -6.58 -0.82
C TRP A 221 0.83 -5.86 -1.54
N VAL A 222 -0.09 -6.63 -2.12
CA VAL A 222 -1.29 -6.12 -2.78
C VAL A 222 -2.51 -6.69 -2.08
N ARG A 223 -3.27 -5.80 -1.45
CA ARG A 223 -4.59 -6.07 -0.89
C ARG A 223 -5.64 -5.61 -1.89
N CYS A 224 -6.64 -6.44 -2.14
CA CYS A 224 -7.76 -6.08 -3.01
C CYS A 224 -9.09 -6.15 -2.27
N SER A 225 -9.90 -5.12 -2.48
CA SER A 225 -11.21 -4.98 -1.84
C SER A 225 -12.26 -4.45 -2.81
N ASN A 226 -13.52 -4.64 -2.45
CA ASN A 226 -14.63 -4.02 -3.17
C ASN A 226 -14.54 -2.49 -3.11
N SER A 227 -14.95 -1.85 -4.20
CA SER A 227 -15.00 -0.40 -4.34
C SER A 227 -16.38 0.02 -4.83
N THR A 228 -16.80 1.23 -4.44
CA THR A 228 -17.97 1.90 -5.03
C THR A 228 -17.60 2.73 -6.26
N HIS A 229 -16.31 2.81 -6.61
CA HIS A 229 -15.83 3.66 -7.71
C HIS A 229 -15.91 2.96 -9.07
N ILE A 230 -16.79 3.46 -9.94
CA ILE A 230 -16.95 2.99 -11.33
C ILE A 230 -16.49 4.01 -12.39
N GLY A 231 -16.06 5.20 -11.95
CA GLY A 231 -15.71 6.31 -12.83
C GLY A 231 -14.32 6.21 -13.47
N LYS A 232 -13.74 7.38 -13.79
CA LYS A 232 -12.39 7.47 -14.35
C LYS A 232 -11.34 6.86 -13.41
N PRO A 233 -10.37 6.07 -13.91
CA PRO A 233 -9.31 5.47 -13.11
C PRO A 233 -8.46 6.55 -12.44
N PHE A 234 -8.11 6.36 -11.16
CA PHE A 234 -7.18 7.26 -10.47
C PHE A 234 -6.27 6.52 -9.50
N ILE A 235 -5.11 7.12 -9.23
CA ILE A 235 -4.20 6.71 -8.15
C ILE A 235 -4.39 7.66 -6.97
N GLN A 236 -4.36 7.13 -5.76
CA GLN A 236 -4.49 7.89 -4.52
C GLN A 236 -3.20 7.78 -3.70
N PHE A 237 -2.65 8.94 -3.34
CA PHE A 237 -1.50 9.08 -2.46
C PHE A 237 -1.89 9.78 -1.16
N TYR A 238 -1.19 9.43 -0.09
CA TYR A 238 -1.44 9.94 1.25
C TYR A 238 -0.15 10.52 1.82
N ASN A 239 -0.27 11.55 2.65
CA ASN A 239 0.79 11.93 3.56
C ASN A 239 0.91 10.85 4.66
N ASN A 240 1.81 9.91 4.44
CA ASN A 240 2.09 8.80 5.34
C ASN A 240 3.33 9.04 6.23
N LYS A 241 3.90 10.26 6.29
CA LYS A 241 5.08 10.59 7.12
C LYS A 241 4.96 10.06 8.55
N ASN A 242 3.79 10.28 9.16
CA ASN A 242 3.50 9.92 10.54
C ASN A 242 2.60 8.68 10.63
N TYR A 243 2.71 7.75 9.68
CA TYR A 243 1.85 6.55 9.61
C TYR A 243 1.73 5.83 10.95
N TYR A 244 2.87 5.51 11.59
CA TYR A 244 2.88 4.77 12.86
C TYR A 244 2.06 5.48 13.94
N HIS A 245 2.29 6.77 14.14
CA HIS A 245 1.53 7.59 15.08
C HIS A 245 0.05 7.70 14.69
N LYS A 246 -0.26 7.99 13.41
CA LYS A 246 -1.63 8.10 12.90
C LYS A 246 -2.42 6.81 13.14
N PHE A 247 -1.77 5.66 12.96
CA PHE A 247 -2.42 4.36 13.10
C PHE A 247 -2.58 3.95 14.57
N MET A 248 -1.52 4.07 15.37
CA MET A 248 -1.50 3.58 16.75
C MET A 248 -2.28 4.46 17.73
N ASN A 249 -2.46 5.75 17.46
CA ASN A 249 -3.25 6.64 18.32
C ASN A 249 -4.75 6.59 18.04
N ARG A 250 -5.23 5.54 17.36
CA ARG A 250 -6.67 5.32 17.20
C ARG A 250 -7.26 4.79 18.47
N VAL A 251 -8.39 5.38 18.83
CA VAL A 251 -9.18 4.95 19.98
C VAL A 251 -9.75 3.57 19.72
N THR A 252 -9.59 2.70 20.71
CA THR A 252 -10.15 1.34 20.74
C THR A 252 -11.12 1.24 21.92
N ALA A 253 -12.16 0.42 21.75
CA ALA A 253 -13.10 0.09 22.82
C ALA A 253 -12.87 -1.37 23.22
N GLY A 254 -12.78 -1.62 24.53
CA GLY A 254 -12.62 -2.95 25.10
C GLY A 254 -13.63 -3.22 26.20
N ILE A 255 -13.72 -4.47 26.63
CA ILE A 255 -14.50 -4.90 27.80
C ILE A 255 -13.51 -5.54 28.78
N ASP A 256 -13.51 -5.06 30.02
CA ASP A 256 -12.64 -5.60 31.06
C ASP A 256 -13.17 -6.95 31.59
N LYS A 257 -12.40 -7.60 32.47
CA LYS A 257 -12.77 -8.86 33.12
C LYS A 257 -14.08 -8.80 33.94
N ASN A 258 -14.53 -7.60 34.31
CA ASN A 258 -15.75 -7.37 35.07
C ASN A 258 -16.93 -6.99 34.16
N GLY A 259 -16.78 -7.05 32.83
CA GLY A 259 -17.80 -6.68 31.86
C GLY A 259 -17.96 -5.17 31.65
N ARG A 260 -17.05 -4.33 32.17
CA ARG A 260 -17.10 -2.87 32.00
C ARG A 260 -16.43 -2.45 30.70
N ALA A 261 -17.11 -1.59 29.94
CA ALA A 261 -16.52 -0.96 28.78
C ALA A 261 -15.43 0.03 29.20
N PHE A 262 -14.30 0.01 28.50
CA PHE A 262 -13.25 1.01 28.63
C PHE A 262 -12.76 1.46 27.26
N TRP A 263 -12.13 2.63 27.23
CA TRP A 263 -11.55 3.21 26.04
C TRP A 263 -10.02 3.25 26.19
N SER A 264 -9.32 2.88 25.13
CA SER A 264 -7.87 2.79 25.05
C SER A 264 -7.39 3.36 23.72
N THR A 265 -6.11 3.22 23.42
CA THR A 265 -5.56 3.41 22.09
C THR A 265 -4.93 2.11 21.60
N MET A 266 -4.81 1.93 20.28
CA MET A 266 -4.06 0.80 19.74
C MET A 266 -2.61 0.77 20.24
N TYR A 267 -2.03 1.93 20.58
CA TYR A 267 -0.72 2.04 21.20
C TYR A 267 -0.67 1.42 22.60
N ASP A 268 -1.65 1.73 23.44
CA ASP A 268 -1.75 1.16 24.77
C ASP A 268 -2.03 -0.35 24.69
N ASP A 269 -2.92 -0.78 23.79
CA ASP A 269 -3.23 -2.20 23.55
C ASP A 269 -1.99 -2.98 23.06
N GLU A 270 -1.19 -2.41 22.14
CA GLU A 270 0.07 -3.00 21.68
C GLU A 270 1.09 -3.14 22.82
N ARG A 271 1.15 -2.16 23.74
CA ARG A 271 2.02 -2.22 24.91
C ARG A 271 1.60 -3.36 25.83
N GLU A 272 0.31 -3.51 26.10
CA GLU A 272 -0.22 -4.60 26.93
C GLU A 272 0.05 -5.97 26.33
N ILE A 273 -0.18 -6.14 25.02
CA ILE A 273 0.14 -7.38 24.29
C ILE A 273 1.62 -7.75 24.47
N LYS A 274 2.53 -6.78 24.32
CA LYS A 274 3.97 -7.01 24.49
C LYS A 274 4.34 -7.40 25.91
N THR A 275 3.76 -6.73 26.92
CA THR A 275 3.99 -7.07 28.32
C THR A 275 3.52 -8.50 28.62
N TYR A 276 2.34 -8.88 28.12
CA TYR A 276 1.83 -10.23 28.27
C TYR A 276 2.75 -11.28 27.64
N LEU A 277 3.16 -11.09 26.39
CA LEU A 277 4.05 -12.02 25.68
C LEU A 277 5.44 -12.12 26.32
N ALA A 278 5.95 -11.04 26.91
CA ALA A 278 7.22 -11.06 27.63
C ALA A 278 7.15 -11.90 28.92
N ASN A 279 6.01 -11.89 29.61
CA ASN A 279 5.79 -12.64 30.85
C ASN A 279 5.50 -14.13 30.62
N GLN A 280 5.35 -14.57 29.37
CA GLN A 280 5.14 -15.99 29.01
C GLN A 280 6.44 -16.71 28.59
N LYS A 281 7.56 -15.99 28.50
CA LYS A 281 8.88 -16.54 28.20
C LYS A 281 9.67 -16.79 29.48
#